data_AF-A0A5M3YXL2-F1
#
_entry.id   AF-A0A5M3YXL2-F1
#
_cell.length_a   1.000
_cell.length_b   1.000
_cell.length_c   1.000
_cell.angle_alpha   90.00
_cell.angle_beta   90.00
_cell.angle_gamma   90.00
#
_symmetry.space_group_name_H-M   'P 1'
#
loop_
_entity.id
_entity.type
_entity.pdbx_description
1 polymer ?
#
loop_
_entity_poly.entity_id
_entity_poly.type
_entity_poly.pdbx_seq_one_letter_code
_entity_poly.pdbx_strand_id
1 'polypeptide(L)'
;MVKDKNTVIEYAHPHTSIIADADSSREFNELVNMTPNELRDWLKEEQSQSSGWSNDSGETIGHESGRKIVSILERNPSKDPSGYDDQDIDHMRRVVAYCKRHLAQEEKAKQNTESRSYRSLKNWGHDPLKT
;
A
#
# COMPACT_ATOMS: atom_id res chain seq x y z
N MET A 1 48.98 8.87 -30.02
CA MET A 1 49.00 8.88 -28.53
C MET A 1 47.57 9.06 -28.07
N VAL A 2 46.99 7.98 -27.56
CA VAL A 2 45.55 7.82 -27.31
C VAL A 2 45.15 8.70 -26.13
N LYS A 3 44.09 9.51 -26.29
CA LYS A 3 43.44 10.17 -25.16
C LYS A 3 42.34 9.23 -24.70
N ASP A 4 42.62 8.42 -23.70
CA ASP A 4 41.61 7.59 -23.04
C ASP A 4 40.61 8.52 -22.35
N LYS A 5 39.39 8.57 -22.92
CA LYS A 5 38.25 9.22 -22.30
C LYS A 5 37.75 8.26 -21.24
N ASN A 6 37.91 8.69 -19.99
CA ASN A 6 37.34 8.10 -18.80
C ASN A 6 35.82 7.96 -18.97
N THR A 7 35.36 6.80 -19.41
CA THR A 7 33.94 6.43 -19.39
C THR A 7 33.57 6.10 -17.96
N VAL A 8 33.10 7.11 -17.22
CA VAL A 8 32.31 6.89 -16.01
C VAL A 8 30.98 6.28 -16.46
N ILE A 9 30.89 4.94 -16.39
CA ILE A 9 29.61 4.25 -16.49
C ILE A 9 28.92 4.48 -15.15
N GLU A 10 27.95 5.38 -15.14
CA GLU A 10 27.04 5.60 -14.03
C GLU A 10 26.11 4.38 -13.94
N TYR A 11 26.54 3.35 -13.20
CA TYR A 11 25.66 2.26 -12.80
C TYR A 11 24.71 2.76 -11.72
N ALA A 12 23.62 3.42 -12.11
CA ALA A 12 22.44 3.50 -11.25
C ALA A 12 22.03 2.05 -10.95
N HIS A 13 22.13 1.64 -9.69
CA HIS A 13 22.08 0.23 -9.25
C HIS A 13 20.69 -0.37 -9.53
N PRO A 14 20.46 -1.08 -10.65
CA PRO A 14 19.13 -1.57 -11.00
C PRO A 14 18.74 -2.77 -10.12
N HIS A 15 19.74 -3.50 -9.62
CA HIS A 15 19.56 -4.72 -8.84
C HIS A 15 18.97 -4.46 -7.44
N THR A 16 19.22 -3.28 -6.85
CA THR A 16 18.68 -2.94 -5.52
C THR A 16 17.21 -2.53 -5.60
N SER A 17 16.81 -1.78 -6.64
CA SER A 17 15.41 -1.38 -6.80
C SER A 17 14.52 -2.60 -7.06
N ILE A 18 14.90 -3.48 -7.99
CA ILE A 18 14.10 -4.65 -8.37
C ILE A 18 13.87 -5.59 -7.17
N ILE A 19 14.87 -5.79 -6.30
CA ILE A 19 14.70 -6.59 -5.08
C ILE A 19 13.73 -5.89 -4.11
N ALA A 20 13.88 -4.58 -3.90
CA ALA A 20 12.99 -3.82 -3.03
C ALA A 20 11.53 -3.79 -3.55
N ASP A 21 11.34 -3.82 -4.87
CA ASP A 21 10.04 -3.89 -5.54
C ASP A 21 9.37 -5.25 -5.34
N ALA A 22 10.14 -6.32 -5.52
CA ALA A 22 9.69 -7.68 -5.25
C ALA A 22 9.30 -7.88 -3.78
N ASP A 23 10.09 -7.32 -2.84
CA ASP A 23 9.75 -7.37 -1.41
C ASP A 23 8.48 -6.56 -1.10
N SER A 24 8.34 -5.36 -1.65
CA SER A 24 7.19 -4.49 -1.39
C SER A 24 5.88 -5.10 -1.89
N SER A 25 5.88 -5.69 -3.09
CA SER A 25 4.69 -6.36 -3.64
C SER A 25 4.32 -7.63 -2.87
N ARG A 26 5.31 -8.42 -2.45
CA ARG A 26 5.08 -9.58 -1.57
C ARG A 26 4.47 -9.17 -0.23
N GLU A 27 5.06 -8.19 0.44
CA GLU A 27 4.57 -7.71 1.74
C GLU A 27 3.20 -7.05 1.63
N PHE A 28 2.93 -6.33 0.54
CA PHE A 28 1.60 -5.81 0.24
C PHE A 28 0.58 -6.94 0.15
N ASN A 29 0.89 -8.00 -0.58
CA ASN A 29 0.01 -9.15 -0.77
C ASN A 29 -0.28 -9.91 0.54
N GLU A 30 0.62 -9.83 1.52
CA GLU A 30 0.50 -10.39 2.87
C GLU A 30 -0.30 -9.47 3.81
N LEU A 31 -0.06 -8.16 3.77
CA LEU A 31 -0.69 -7.19 4.66
C LEU A 31 -2.11 -6.82 4.23
N VAL A 32 -2.39 -6.76 2.93
CA VAL A 32 -3.75 -6.49 2.43
C VAL A 32 -4.54 -7.79 2.45
N ASN A 33 -5.38 -7.93 3.48
CA ASN A 33 -6.15 -9.13 3.79
C ASN A 33 -7.67 -8.97 3.50
N MET A 34 -8.10 -7.80 3.04
CA MET A 34 -9.46 -7.57 2.54
C MET A 34 -9.53 -7.86 1.04
N THR A 35 -10.59 -8.54 0.61
CA THR A 35 -10.88 -8.73 -0.82
C THR A 35 -11.31 -7.40 -1.47
N PRO A 36 -11.26 -7.27 -2.80
CA PRO A 36 -11.74 -6.07 -3.49
C PRO A 36 -13.19 -5.71 -3.14
N ASN A 37 -14.07 -6.72 -3.05
CA ASN A 37 -15.47 -6.51 -2.72
C ASN A 37 -15.64 -6.00 -1.29
N GLU A 38 -14.98 -6.62 -0.32
CA GLU A 38 -15.04 -6.19 1.08
C GLU A 38 -14.51 -4.78 1.27
N LEU A 39 -13.40 -4.45 0.60
CA LEU A 39 -12.83 -3.11 0.67
C LEU A 39 -13.75 -2.10 -0.03
N ARG A 40 -14.34 -2.43 -1.18
CA ARG A 40 -15.33 -1.56 -1.85
C ARG A 40 -16.54 -1.30 -0.97
N ASP A 41 -17.06 -2.31 -0.29
CA ASP A 41 -18.22 -2.15 0.58
C ASP A 41 -17.87 -1.29 1.80
N TRP A 42 -16.69 -1.51 2.39
CA TRP A 42 -16.18 -0.66 3.47
C TRP A 42 -16.03 0.81 3.06
N LEU A 43 -15.47 1.09 1.89
CA LEU A 43 -15.23 2.47 1.41
C LEU A 43 -16.54 3.28 1.20
N LYS A 44 -17.68 2.61 1.04
CA LYS A 44 -18.99 3.28 0.94
C LYS A 44 -19.47 3.83 2.28
N GLU A 45 -18.92 3.37 3.40
CA GLU A 45 -19.36 3.77 4.73
C GLU A 45 -18.84 5.17 5.11
N GLU A 46 -19.66 5.94 5.82
CA GLU A 46 -19.28 7.27 6.32
C GLU A 46 -18.04 7.21 7.22
N GLN A 47 -17.91 6.13 7.99
CA GLN A 47 -16.75 5.89 8.86
C GLN A 47 -15.45 5.79 8.05
N SER A 48 -15.50 5.22 6.86
CA SER A 48 -14.35 5.12 5.96
C SER A 48 -13.99 6.48 5.38
N GLN A 49 -14.98 7.23 4.89
CA GLN A 49 -14.79 8.52 4.22
C GLN A 49 -14.23 9.61 5.14
N SER A 50 -14.59 9.57 6.42
CA SER A 50 -14.19 10.58 7.43
C SER A 50 -12.92 10.23 8.24
N SER A 51 -12.34 9.04 8.03
CA SER A 51 -11.21 8.56 8.84
C SER A 51 -9.85 8.90 8.22
N GLY A 52 -9.12 9.84 8.84
CA GLY A 52 -7.72 10.10 8.53
C GLY A 52 -7.41 11.58 8.35
N TRP A 53 -6.35 11.86 7.59
CA TRP A 53 -5.98 13.20 7.16
C TRP A 53 -6.50 13.45 5.74
N SER A 54 -7.13 14.60 5.53
CA SER A 54 -7.69 15.00 4.23
C SER A 54 -6.68 15.76 3.38
N ASN A 55 -6.70 15.49 2.08
CA ASN A 55 -6.01 16.29 1.08
C ASN A 55 -6.79 17.59 0.77
N ASP A 56 -6.25 18.43 -0.12
CA ASP A 56 -6.87 19.70 -0.54
C ASP A 56 -8.24 19.51 -1.23
N SER A 57 -8.55 18.28 -1.69
CA SER A 57 -9.83 17.91 -2.29
C SER A 57 -10.91 17.57 -1.25
N GLY A 58 -10.57 17.56 0.04
CA GLY A 58 -11.45 17.19 1.15
C GLY A 58 -11.54 15.69 1.43
N GLU A 59 -10.97 14.86 0.55
CA GLU A 59 -10.93 13.40 0.71
C GLU A 59 -9.77 12.96 1.61
N THR A 60 -9.99 11.94 2.45
CA THR A 60 -8.91 11.37 3.26
C THR A 60 -7.92 10.55 2.43
N ILE A 61 -6.62 10.70 2.71
CA ILE A 61 -5.55 9.93 2.04
C ILE A 61 -5.81 8.42 2.14
N GLY A 62 -6.29 7.95 3.29
CA GLY A 62 -6.60 6.54 3.48
C GLY A 62 -7.71 6.07 2.55
N HIS A 63 -8.79 6.82 2.43
CA HIS A 63 -9.91 6.46 1.55
C HIS A 63 -9.50 6.47 0.07
N GLU A 64 -8.70 7.46 -0.35
CA GLU A 64 -8.10 7.48 -1.70
C GLU A 64 -7.21 6.24 -1.95
N SER A 65 -6.38 5.90 -0.96
CA SER A 65 -5.51 4.72 -0.98
C SER A 65 -6.32 3.43 -1.12
N GLY A 66 -7.42 3.29 -0.39
CA GLY A 66 -8.31 2.13 -0.47
C GLY A 66 -8.88 1.92 -1.87
N ARG A 67 -9.28 2.99 -2.57
CA ARG A 67 -9.73 2.87 -3.97
C ARG A 67 -8.62 2.38 -4.90
N LYS A 68 -7.39 2.86 -4.71
CA LYS A 68 -6.23 2.40 -5.50
C LYS A 68 -5.95 0.91 -5.24
N ILE A 69 -6.04 0.47 -3.99
CA ILE A 69 -5.88 -0.95 -3.61
C ILE A 69 -6.94 -1.81 -4.32
N VAL A 70 -8.21 -1.38 -4.32
CA VAL A 70 -9.29 -2.07 -5.06
C VAL A 70 -8.91 -2.24 -6.54
N SER A 71 -8.50 -1.15 -7.20
CA SER A 71 -8.12 -1.20 -8.62
C SER A 71 -6.95 -2.14 -8.90
N ILE A 72 -5.93 -2.16 -8.03
CA ILE A 72 -4.77 -3.05 -8.15
C ILE A 72 -5.21 -4.52 -8.04
N LEU A 73 -5.99 -4.85 -7.00
CA LEU A 73 -6.42 -6.22 -6.73
C LEU A 73 -7.38 -6.74 -7.81
N GLU A 74 -8.20 -5.88 -8.42
CA GLU A 74 -9.07 -6.25 -9.53
C GLU A 74 -8.32 -6.51 -10.83
N ARG A 75 -7.29 -5.69 -11.12
CA ARG A 75 -6.47 -5.86 -12.32
C ARG A 75 -5.54 -7.08 -12.21
N ASN A 76 -5.07 -7.40 -11.01
CA ASN A 76 -4.14 -8.52 -10.78
C ASN A 76 -4.64 -9.47 -9.67
N PRO A 77 -5.75 -10.21 -9.91
CA PRO A 77 -6.34 -11.09 -8.90
C PRO A 77 -5.44 -12.28 -8.53
N SER A 78 -4.54 -12.70 -9.43
CA SER A 78 -3.55 -13.74 -9.16
C SER A 78 -2.38 -13.27 -8.30
N LYS A 79 -2.28 -11.95 -8.04
CA LYS A 79 -1.19 -11.32 -7.28
C LYS A 79 0.20 -11.60 -7.88
N ASP A 80 0.27 -11.77 -9.20
CA ASP A 80 1.52 -12.05 -9.91
C ASP A 80 2.40 -10.80 -9.91
N PRO A 81 3.64 -10.84 -9.37
CA PRO A 81 4.52 -9.67 -9.33
C PRO A 81 4.75 -9.01 -10.70
N SER A 82 4.70 -9.77 -11.80
CA SER A 82 4.86 -9.24 -13.17
C SER A 82 3.65 -8.45 -13.68
N GLY A 83 2.50 -8.54 -12.98
CA GLY A 83 1.27 -7.82 -13.31
C GLY A 83 1.16 -6.42 -12.68
N TYR A 84 2.18 -5.99 -11.92
CA TYR A 84 2.24 -4.68 -11.30
C TYR A 84 3.08 -3.71 -12.14
N ASP A 85 2.61 -2.46 -12.26
CA ASP A 85 3.40 -1.38 -12.84
C ASP A 85 4.14 -0.57 -11.77
N ASP A 86 5.03 0.34 -12.18
CA ASP A 86 5.82 1.13 -11.25
C ASP A 86 4.97 1.99 -10.30
N GLN A 87 3.80 2.46 -10.75
CA GLN A 87 2.89 3.26 -9.91
C GLN A 87 2.20 2.38 -8.85
N ASP A 88 1.86 1.14 -9.20
CA ASP A 88 1.38 0.15 -8.25
C ASP A 88 2.43 -0.10 -7.17
N ILE A 89 3.67 -0.35 -7.57
CA ILE A 89 4.76 -0.64 -6.63
C ILE A 89 5.02 0.55 -5.69
N ASP A 90 5.01 1.77 -6.19
CA ASP A 90 5.13 2.98 -5.37
C ASP A 90 3.97 3.12 -4.38
N HIS A 91 2.75 2.81 -4.79
CA HIS A 91 1.60 2.81 -3.89
C HIS A 91 1.70 1.68 -2.85
N MET A 92 2.10 0.47 -3.26
CA MET A 92 2.29 -0.69 -2.38
C MET A 92 3.31 -0.41 -1.28
N ARG A 93 4.45 0.21 -1.61
CA ARG A 93 5.45 0.66 -0.63
C ARG A 93 4.82 1.54 0.45
N ARG A 94 3.95 2.48 0.06
CA ARG A 94 3.24 3.37 1.00
C ARG A 94 2.25 2.58 1.87
N VAL A 95 1.51 1.65 1.28
CA VAL A 95 0.57 0.77 2.00
C VAL A 95 1.29 -0.07 3.04
N VAL A 96 2.36 -0.76 2.64
CA VAL A 96 3.19 -1.59 3.53
C VAL A 96 3.75 -0.76 4.69
N ALA A 97 4.35 0.39 4.39
CA ALA A 97 4.91 1.27 5.41
C ALA A 97 3.83 1.81 6.38
N TYR A 98 2.63 2.12 5.87
CA TYR A 98 1.51 2.56 6.69
C TYR A 98 1.04 1.45 7.63
N CYS A 99 0.72 0.28 7.08
CA CYS A 99 0.22 -0.87 7.83
C CYS A 99 1.22 -1.31 8.89
N LYS A 100 2.51 -1.51 8.55
CA LYS A 100 3.53 -1.92 9.53
C LYS A 100 3.66 -0.94 10.70
N ARG A 101 3.68 0.37 10.42
CA ARG A 101 3.80 1.39 11.48
C ARG A 101 2.60 1.39 12.42
N HIS A 102 1.39 1.36 11.88
CA HIS A 102 0.16 1.38 12.70
C HIS A 102 -0.03 0.05 13.42
N LEU A 103 0.38 -1.05 12.80
CA LEU A 103 0.40 -2.35 13.45
C LEU A 103 1.41 -2.36 14.62
N ALA A 104 2.61 -1.80 14.49
CA ALA A 104 3.54 -1.75 15.61
C ALA A 104 3.05 -0.85 16.78
N GLN A 105 2.34 0.24 16.48
CA GLN A 105 1.98 1.26 17.47
C GLN A 105 0.77 0.89 18.34
N GLU A 106 -0.15 0.04 17.86
CA GLU A 106 -1.49 -0.05 18.46
C GLU A 106 -1.95 -1.47 18.84
N GLU A 107 -1.05 -2.39 19.19
CA GLU A 107 -1.37 -3.82 19.40
C GLU A 107 -2.64 -4.12 20.21
N LYS A 108 -2.99 -3.30 21.22
CA LYS A 108 -4.22 -3.45 22.02
C LYS A 108 -5.43 -2.64 21.54
N ALA A 109 -5.24 -1.59 20.75
CA ALA A 109 -6.32 -0.68 20.33
C ALA A 109 -6.98 -1.09 19.00
N LYS A 110 -6.32 -1.92 18.18
CA LYS A 110 -6.81 -2.33 16.85
C LYS A 110 -8.05 -3.21 16.85
N GLN A 111 -8.33 -3.90 17.96
CA GLN A 111 -9.52 -4.75 18.08
C GLN A 111 -10.78 -3.96 18.44
N ASN A 112 -10.64 -2.67 18.78
CA ASN A 112 -11.78 -1.78 18.95
C ASN A 112 -12.21 -1.24 17.58
N THR A 113 -13.36 -1.72 17.10
CA THR A 113 -13.96 -1.32 15.81
C THR A 113 -14.30 0.16 15.73
N GLU A 114 -14.50 0.81 16.87
CA GLU A 114 -14.78 2.24 16.95
C GLU A 114 -13.53 3.12 16.93
N SER A 115 -12.34 2.52 16.99
CA SER A 115 -11.09 3.26 16.99
C SER A 115 -10.78 3.86 15.62
N ARG A 116 -10.17 5.06 15.62
CA ARG A 116 -9.63 5.69 14.40
C ARG A 116 -8.62 4.78 13.69
N SER A 117 -7.88 3.99 14.44
CA SER A 117 -6.85 3.10 13.90
C SER A 117 -7.43 1.91 13.16
N TYR A 118 -8.44 1.25 13.72
CA TYR A 118 -9.17 0.18 13.04
C TYR A 118 -9.74 0.67 11.71
N ARG A 119 -10.47 1.79 11.75
CA ARG A 119 -11.08 2.39 10.55
C ARG A 119 -10.05 2.76 9.50
N SER A 120 -8.91 3.33 9.94
CA SER A 120 -7.83 3.68 9.03
C SER A 120 -7.15 2.45 8.43
N LEU A 121 -6.79 1.43 9.23
CA LEU A 121 -6.19 0.20 8.71
C LEU A 121 -7.07 -0.45 7.64
N LYS A 122 -8.39 -0.46 7.81
CA LYS A 122 -9.32 -0.94 6.78
C LYS A 122 -9.32 -0.08 5.51
N ASN A 123 -9.21 1.25 5.63
CA ASN A 123 -9.00 2.11 4.47
C ASN A 123 -7.72 1.76 3.70
N TRP A 124 -6.71 1.20 4.38
CA TRP A 124 -5.47 0.71 3.80
C TRP A 124 -5.50 -0.79 3.45
N GLY A 125 -6.69 -1.39 3.38
CA GLY A 125 -6.91 -2.77 2.94
C GLY A 125 -6.58 -3.86 3.96
N HIS A 126 -6.27 -3.48 5.21
CA HIS A 126 -5.99 -4.40 6.30
C HIS A 126 -7.12 -4.36 7.33
N ASP A 127 -7.83 -5.47 7.49
CA ASP A 127 -8.78 -5.68 8.58
C ASP A 127 -8.06 -6.35 9.76
N PRO A 128 -7.87 -5.66 10.89
CA PRO A 128 -7.20 -6.21 12.07
C PRO A 128 -7.93 -7.40 12.72
N LEU A 129 -9.20 -7.65 12.35
CA LEU A 129 -9.97 -8.79 12.85
C LEU A 129 -9.84 -10.04 11.96
N LYS A 130 -9.16 -9.92 10.81
CA LYS A 130 -8.84 -11.04 9.94
C LYS A 130 -7.41 -11.50 10.23
N THR A 131 -7.31 -12.53 11.08
CA THR A 131 -6.06 -13.27 11.37
C THR A 131 -5.89 -14.46 10.44
#